data_AF-A0A537FT60-F1
#
_entry.id   AF-A0A537FT60-F1
#
_cell.length_a   1.000
_cell.length_b   1.000
_cell.length_c   1.000
_cell.angle_alpha   90.00
_cell.angle_beta   90.00
_cell.angle_gamma   90.00
#
_symmetry.space_group_name_H-M   'P 1'
#
loop_
_entity.id
_entity.type
_entity.pdbx_description
1 polymer ?
#
loop_
_entity_poly.entity_id
_entity_poly.type
_entity_poly.pdbx_seq_one_letter_code
_entity_poly.pdbx_strand_id
1 'polypeptide(L)'
;GDLRTEQEVLEKSEHVIKKTKGLVLASFSSADIDRLRTFHEIAEKSDRILALSMKQAYLLRSLSKDKHLEVPDVLKDPHITVYQRTKKTYYHWEKDILGQASVKTSKDIREMQDKVILASSSYDMNEVLDIQPGPGGAFINSSSEPFNEEMEIDHERFINWLNHFGLPMYQIHSSGHMMPTELRETIGQIQPKRLVPIHTEQPELYRLFVKDLTKVELGTKGSTVEL
;
A
#
# COMPACT_ATOMS: atom_id res chain seq x y z
N GLY A 1 14.45 -3.31 9.88
CA GLY A 1 13.81 -3.93 8.71
C GLY A 1 13.00 -5.10 9.19
N ASP A 2 11.86 -5.33 8.56
CA ASP A 2 10.92 -6.40 8.91
C ASP A 2 11.19 -7.60 8.00
N LEU A 3 11.32 -8.82 8.55
CA LEU A 3 11.65 -10.05 7.80
C LEU A 3 10.45 -10.62 7.03
N ARG A 4 9.41 -9.82 6.84
CA ARG A 4 8.14 -10.28 6.25
C ARG A 4 8.26 -10.32 4.74
N THR A 5 7.62 -11.30 4.14
CA THR A 5 7.50 -11.46 2.69
C THR A 5 6.12 -11.02 2.20
N GLU A 6 5.94 -10.83 0.89
CA GLU A 6 4.60 -10.60 0.32
C GLU A 6 3.65 -11.78 0.58
N GLN A 7 4.16 -13.00 0.66
CA GLN A 7 3.37 -14.18 1.03
C GLN A 7 2.83 -14.07 2.47
N GLU A 8 3.66 -13.63 3.42
CA GLU A 8 3.19 -13.42 4.80
C GLU A 8 2.15 -12.31 4.90
N VAL A 9 2.25 -11.28 4.07
CA VAL A 9 1.24 -10.22 3.99
C VAL A 9 -0.09 -10.80 3.55
N LEU A 10 -0.09 -11.60 2.48
CA LEU A 10 -1.29 -12.26 1.97
C LEU A 10 -1.94 -13.10 3.06
N GLU A 11 -1.18 -13.98 3.70
CA GLU A 11 -1.69 -14.88 4.74
C GLU A 11 -2.25 -14.13 5.96
N LYS A 12 -1.54 -13.10 6.45
CA LYS A 12 -1.99 -12.29 7.60
C LYS A 12 -3.22 -11.45 7.24
N SER A 13 -3.25 -10.85 6.05
CA SER A 13 -4.37 -10.03 5.59
C SER A 13 -5.61 -10.89 5.37
N GLU A 14 -5.46 -12.05 4.73
CA GLU A 14 -6.54 -13.02 4.53
C GLU A 14 -7.12 -13.50 5.87
N HIS A 15 -6.26 -13.79 6.85
CA HIS A 15 -6.69 -14.19 8.18
C HIS A 15 -7.58 -13.14 8.86
N VAL A 16 -7.19 -11.87 8.78
CA VAL A 16 -7.97 -10.75 9.34
C VAL A 16 -9.29 -10.63 8.58
N ILE A 17 -9.25 -10.53 7.25
CA ILE A 17 -10.44 -10.29 6.41
C ILE A 17 -11.48 -11.40 6.56
N LYS A 18 -11.06 -12.68 6.64
CA LYS A 18 -11.97 -13.81 6.87
C LYS A 18 -12.71 -13.73 8.21
N LYS A 19 -12.14 -13.08 9.22
CA LYS A 19 -12.74 -12.90 10.56
C LYS A 19 -13.51 -11.58 10.70
N THR A 20 -13.30 -10.63 9.80
CA THR A 20 -14.01 -9.35 9.76
C THR A 20 -15.40 -9.55 9.14
N LYS A 21 -16.45 -9.14 9.85
CA LYS A 21 -17.85 -9.22 9.36
C LYS A 21 -18.34 -7.91 8.77
N GLY A 22 -17.73 -6.79 9.15
CA GLY A 22 -18.04 -5.46 8.64
C GLY A 22 -17.10 -5.01 7.53
N LEU A 23 -16.99 -3.69 7.39
CA LEU A 23 -16.13 -3.04 6.42
C LEU A 23 -14.65 -3.30 6.72
N VAL A 24 -13.90 -3.68 5.70
CA VAL A 24 -12.44 -3.67 5.74
C VAL A 24 -11.94 -2.41 5.03
N LEU A 25 -11.17 -1.60 5.73
CA LEU A 25 -10.37 -0.54 5.14
C LEU A 25 -8.94 -1.04 4.97
N ALA A 26 -8.33 -0.85 3.80
CA ALA A 26 -6.97 -1.31 3.53
C ALA A 26 -6.12 -0.18 2.96
N SER A 27 -5.02 0.17 3.63
CA SER A 27 -4.09 1.21 3.21
C SER A 27 -2.84 0.60 2.57
N PHE A 28 -2.68 0.81 1.28
CA PHE A 28 -1.49 0.43 0.52
C PHE A 28 -1.23 1.43 -0.62
N SER A 29 0.02 1.47 -1.08
CA SER A 29 0.42 2.40 -2.14
C SER A 29 -0.30 2.08 -3.45
N SER A 30 -0.78 3.12 -4.15
CA SER A 30 -1.37 2.96 -5.49
C SER A 30 -0.39 2.47 -6.56
N ALA A 31 0.91 2.52 -6.26
CA ALA A 31 1.97 2.03 -7.15
C ALA A 31 2.40 0.59 -6.82
N ASP A 32 1.95 0.04 -5.68
CA ASP A 32 2.29 -1.32 -5.25
C ASP A 32 1.32 -2.31 -5.87
N ILE A 33 1.74 -2.90 -7.00
CA ILE A 33 0.94 -3.84 -7.77
C ILE A 33 0.84 -5.20 -7.09
N ASP A 34 1.86 -5.61 -6.34
CA ASP A 34 1.82 -6.87 -5.60
C ASP A 34 0.83 -6.78 -4.44
N ARG A 35 0.74 -5.62 -3.77
CA ARG A 35 -0.30 -5.39 -2.76
C ARG A 35 -1.69 -5.30 -3.35
N LEU A 36 -1.84 -4.68 -4.52
CA LEU A 36 -3.10 -4.68 -5.26
C LEU A 36 -3.55 -6.12 -5.56
N ARG A 37 -2.66 -6.95 -6.11
CA ARG A 37 -2.93 -8.38 -6.39
C ARG A 37 -3.31 -9.13 -5.13
N THR A 38 -2.59 -8.91 -4.03
CA THR A 38 -2.89 -9.50 -2.73
C THR A 38 -4.33 -9.20 -2.28
N PHE A 39 -4.73 -7.93 -2.28
CA PHE A 39 -6.09 -7.57 -1.85
C PHE A 39 -7.17 -7.97 -2.85
N HIS A 40 -6.85 -8.02 -4.14
CA HIS A 40 -7.75 -8.53 -5.18
C HIS A 40 -8.01 -10.04 -5.00
N GLU A 41 -6.96 -10.83 -4.84
CA GLU A 41 -7.05 -12.28 -4.58
C GLU A 41 -7.85 -12.57 -3.29
N ILE A 42 -7.63 -11.78 -2.23
CA ILE A 42 -8.41 -11.92 -1.00
C ILE A 42 -9.88 -11.54 -1.24
N ALA A 43 -10.16 -10.51 -2.03
CA ALA A 43 -11.53 -10.12 -2.37
C ALA A 43 -12.27 -11.28 -3.07
N GLU A 44 -11.63 -11.89 -4.08
CA GLU A 44 -12.18 -13.07 -4.78
C GLU A 44 -12.46 -14.23 -3.82
N LYS A 45 -11.48 -14.60 -2.98
CA LYS A 45 -11.59 -15.72 -2.04
C LYS A 45 -12.60 -15.50 -0.92
N SER A 46 -12.91 -14.25 -0.59
CA SER A 46 -13.83 -13.88 0.49
C SER A 46 -15.21 -13.45 0.03
N ASP A 47 -15.51 -13.57 -1.27
CA ASP A 47 -16.76 -13.07 -1.89
C ASP A 47 -16.99 -11.58 -1.59
N ARG A 48 -15.90 -10.81 -1.56
CA ARG A 48 -15.89 -9.36 -1.38
C ARG A 48 -15.51 -8.67 -2.69
N ILE A 49 -15.74 -7.37 -2.73
CA ILE A 49 -15.37 -6.47 -3.81
C ILE A 49 -14.29 -5.52 -3.29
N LEU A 50 -13.21 -5.40 -4.04
CA LEU A 50 -12.15 -4.43 -3.82
C LEU A 50 -12.56 -3.08 -4.43
N ALA A 51 -12.88 -2.12 -3.58
CA ALA A 51 -13.20 -0.75 -3.97
C ALA A 51 -11.93 0.09 -4.04
N LEU A 52 -11.52 0.46 -5.27
CA LEU A 52 -10.32 1.25 -5.53
C LEU A 52 -10.63 2.74 -5.67
N SER A 53 -9.71 3.61 -5.26
CA SER A 53 -9.84 5.05 -5.54
C SER A 53 -9.87 5.31 -7.06
N MET A 54 -10.54 6.40 -7.48
CA MET A 54 -10.57 6.83 -8.90
C MET A 54 -9.16 6.90 -9.51
N LYS A 55 -8.18 7.41 -8.76
CA LYS A 55 -6.78 7.52 -9.22
C LYS A 55 -6.17 6.14 -9.44
N GLN A 56 -6.31 5.23 -8.49
CA GLN A 56 -5.76 3.88 -8.59
C GLN A 56 -6.41 3.08 -9.71
N ALA A 57 -7.72 3.18 -9.88
CA ALA A 57 -8.45 2.59 -10.99
C ALA A 57 -7.97 3.11 -12.36
N TYR A 58 -7.74 4.42 -12.48
CA TYR A 58 -7.23 5.02 -13.71
C TYR A 58 -5.81 4.54 -14.05
N LEU A 59 -4.93 4.44 -13.05
CA LEU A 59 -3.58 3.89 -13.21
C LEU A 59 -3.65 2.41 -13.61
N LEU A 60 -4.47 1.62 -12.93
CA LEU A 60 -4.65 0.20 -13.20
C LEU A 60 -5.13 -0.08 -14.63
N ARG A 61 -6.11 0.69 -15.12
CA ARG A 61 -6.56 0.62 -16.53
C ARG A 61 -5.45 0.96 -17.52
N SER A 62 -4.50 1.80 -17.13
CA SER A 62 -3.35 2.13 -17.99
C SER A 62 -2.34 1.00 -17.99
N LEU A 63 -2.10 0.38 -16.84
CA LEU A 63 -1.19 -0.76 -16.67
C LEU A 63 -1.73 -2.04 -17.30
N SER A 64 -3.05 -2.25 -17.33
CA SER A 64 -3.66 -3.44 -17.97
C SER A 64 -3.44 -3.53 -19.48
N LYS A 65 -2.89 -2.47 -20.10
CA LYS A 65 -2.48 -2.48 -21.51
C LYS A 65 -1.09 -3.08 -21.72
N ASP A 66 -0.29 -3.19 -20.66
CA ASP A 66 1.02 -3.83 -20.70
C ASP A 66 0.85 -5.35 -20.63
N LYS A 67 1.34 -6.06 -21.65
CA LYS A 67 1.24 -7.51 -21.75
C LYS A 67 2.16 -8.26 -20.78
N HIS A 68 3.12 -7.57 -20.18
CA HIS A 68 4.06 -8.15 -19.21
C HIS A 68 3.58 -8.02 -17.77
N LEU A 69 2.49 -7.28 -17.52
CA LEU A 69 1.92 -7.09 -16.20
C LEU A 69 0.60 -7.87 -16.09
N GLU A 70 0.60 -8.86 -15.19
CA GLU A 70 -0.63 -9.54 -14.79
C GLU A 70 -1.39 -8.66 -13.80
N VAL A 71 -2.34 -7.86 -14.27
CA VAL A 71 -3.17 -7.00 -13.43
C VAL A 71 -4.64 -7.15 -13.79
N PRO A 72 -5.56 -7.07 -12.81
CA PRO A 72 -6.98 -7.21 -13.09
C PRO A 72 -7.51 -6.05 -13.93
N ASP A 73 -8.44 -6.36 -14.84
CA ASP A 73 -9.08 -5.36 -15.69
C ASP A 73 -10.22 -4.69 -14.93
N VAL A 74 -9.94 -3.49 -14.40
CA VAL A 74 -10.89 -2.67 -13.62
C VAL A 74 -12.26 -2.44 -14.30
N LEU A 75 -12.36 -2.58 -15.63
CA LEU A 75 -13.62 -2.40 -16.36
C LEU A 75 -14.46 -3.68 -16.47
N LYS A 76 -13.87 -4.85 -16.23
CA LYS A 76 -14.51 -6.15 -16.46
C LYS A 76 -14.52 -7.05 -15.23
N ASP A 77 -13.60 -6.83 -14.31
CA ASP A 77 -13.43 -7.67 -13.13
C ASP A 77 -14.62 -7.49 -12.16
N PRO A 78 -15.37 -8.56 -11.84
CA PRO A 78 -16.55 -8.47 -10.98
C PRO A 78 -16.20 -8.21 -9.51
N HIS A 79 -14.94 -8.47 -9.10
CA HIS A 79 -14.44 -8.24 -7.75
C HIS A 79 -13.76 -6.87 -7.61
N ILE A 80 -13.83 -5.99 -8.62
CA ILE A 80 -13.33 -4.63 -8.54
C ILE A 80 -14.44 -3.61 -8.80
N THR A 81 -14.44 -2.55 -8.00
CA THR A 81 -15.26 -1.37 -8.25
C THR A 81 -14.46 -0.10 -8.02
N VAL A 82 -14.87 1.00 -8.63
CA VAL A 82 -14.29 2.32 -8.37
C VAL A 82 -15.08 3.01 -7.27
N TYR A 83 -14.39 3.41 -6.20
CA TYR A 83 -14.95 4.27 -5.17
C TYR A 83 -14.99 5.72 -5.66
N GLN A 84 -16.19 6.24 -5.86
CA GLN A 84 -16.44 7.62 -6.26
C GLN A 84 -16.52 8.51 -5.02
N ARG A 85 -15.39 9.16 -4.74
CA ARG A 85 -15.30 10.24 -3.76
C ARG A 85 -16.13 11.45 -4.20
N THR A 86 -16.94 11.99 -3.27
CA THR A 86 -17.80 13.16 -3.54
C THR A 86 -16.96 14.41 -3.79
N LYS A 87 -17.15 15.04 -4.95
CA LYS A 87 -16.48 16.30 -5.34
C LYS A 87 -17.44 17.25 -6.06
N LYS A 88 -17.17 18.56 -5.95
CA LYS A 88 -17.92 19.59 -6.70
C LYS A 88 -17.67 19.49 -8.21
N THR A 89 -16.42 19.26 -8.60
CA THR A 89 -16.01 19.16 -10.00
C THR A 89 -15.04 18.01 -10.15
N TYR A 90 -15.32 17.14 -11.12
CA TYR A 90 -14.43 16.05 -11.52
C TYR A 90 -13.55 16.48 -12.70
N TYR A 91 -12.28 16.07 -12.68
CA TYR A 91 -11.38 16.22 -13.80
C TYR A 91 -11.82 15.33 -14.98
N HIS A 92 -11.33 15.63 -16.18
CA HIS A 92 -11.67 14.87 -17.38
C HIS A 92 -11.34 13.38 -17.23
N TRP A 93 -10.17 13.05 -16.68
CA TRP A 93 -9.74 11.67 -16.45
C TRP A 93 -10.60 10.93 -15.41
N GLU A 94 -11.13 11.65 -14.40
CA GLU A 94 -12.05 11.06 -13.42
C GLU A 94 -13.40 10.73 -14.08
N LYS A 95 -13.95 11.65 -14.87
CA LYS A 95 -15.20 11.41 -15.61
C LYS A 95 -15.06 10.22 -16.56
N ASP A 96 -13.91 10.11 -17.22
CA ASP A 96 -13.61 9.04 -18.16
C ASP A 96 -13.62 7.66 -17.48
N ILE A 97 -12.98 7.50 -16.32
CA ILE A 97 -13.00 6.21 -15.59
C ILE A 97 -14.38 5.92 -14.97
N LEU A 98 -15.04 6.94 -14.40
CA LEU A 98 -16.37 6.81 -13.79
C LEU A 98 -17.47 6.46 -14.81
N GLY A 99 -17.30 6.86 -16.08
CA GLY A 99 -18.25 6.56 -17.15
C GLY A 99 -18.13 5.15 -17.73
N GLN A 100 -17.07 4.40 -17.37
CA GLN A 100 -16.76 3.09 -17.96
C GLN A 100 -16.74 1.95 -16.93
N ALA A 101 -16.29 2.24 -15.71
CA ALA A 101 -16.14 1.22 -14.67
C ALA A 101 -17.43 1.03 -13.85
N SER A 102 -17.51 -0.07 -13.10
CA SER A 102 -18.47 -0.19 -12.00
C SER A 102 -18.11 0.81 -10.90
N VAL A 103 -19.10 1.54 -10.37
CA VAL A 103 -18.88 2.64 -9.42
C VAL A 103 -19.72 2.45 -8.15
N LYS A 104 -19.12 2.77 -7.01
CA LYS A 104 -19.76 2.80 -5.69
C LYS A 104 -19.44 4.11 -4.97
N THR A 105 -20.44 4.72 -4.38
CA THR A 105 -20.33 5.92 -3.54
C THR A 105 -20.23 5.55 -2.06
N SER A 106 -19.97 6.51 -1.18
CA SER A 106 -20.01 6.30 0.27
C SER A 106 -21.33 5.69 0.76
N LYS A 107 -22.46 6.05 0.14
CA LYS A 107 -23.79 5.49 0.45
C LYS A 107 -23.88 4.02 0.09
N ASP A 108 -23.39 3.65 -1.09
CA ASP A 108 -23.38 2.25 -1.50
C ASP A 108 -22.51 1.42 -0.55
N ILE A 109 -21.28 1.88 -0.26
CA ILE A 109 -20.35 1.16 0.65
C ILE A 109 -20.96 1.00 2.04
N ARG A 110 -21.64 2.02 2.55
CA ARG A 110 -22.35 1.98 3.84
C ARG A 110 -23.39 0.86 3.91
N GLU A 111 -24.08 0.56 2.80
CA GLU A 111 -25.14 -0.46 2.74
C GLU A 111 -24.59 -1.90 2.56
N MET A 112 -23.36 -2.05 2.06
CA MET A 112 -22.76 -3.35 1.72
C MET A 112 -21.41 -3.62 2.41
N GLN A 113 -21.24 -3.12 3.63
CA GLN A 113 -19.95 -3.13 4.34
C GLN A 113 -19.33 -4.53 4.50
N ASP A 114 -20.14 -5.56 4.71
CA ASP A 114 -19.72 -6.96 4.81
C ASP A 114 -19.15 -7.55 3.51
N LYS A 115 -19.37 -6.86 2.39
CA LYS A 115 -18.95 -7.28 1.04
C LYS A 115 -17.80 -6.45 0.48
N VAL A 116 -17.23 -5.52 1.25
CA VAL A 116 -16.27 -4.55 0.70
C VAL A 116 -14.93 -4.62 1.43
N ILE A 117 -13.87 -4.57 0.62
CA ILE A 117 -12.54 -4.12 1.03
C ILE A 117 -12.33 -2.77 0.33
N LEU A 118 -12.28 -1.68 1.09
CA LEU A 118 -12.08 -0.34 0.54
C LEU A 118 -10.60 0.05 0.64
N ALA A 119 -9.95 0.23 -0.51
CA ALA A 119 -8.61 0.80 -0.58
C ALA A 119 -8.67 2.27 -0.14
N SER A 120 -8.12 2.55 1.03
CA SER A 120 -8.25 3.84 1.73
C SER A 120 -7.02 4.11 2.58
N SER A 121 -6.57 5.37 2.56
CA SER A 121 -5.42 5.84 3.35
C SER A 121 -5.87 6.68 4.55
N SER A 122 -4.92 7.07 5.40
CA SER A 122 -5.17 8.03 6.51
C SER A 122 -5.74 9.37 6.02
N TYR A 123 -5.52 9.76 4.77
CA TYR A 123 -6.03 11.01 4.19
C TYR A 123 -7.51 10.93 3.75
N ASP A 124 -8.10 9.75 3.78
CA ASP A 124 -9.48 9.52 3.33
C ASP A 124 -10.48 9.46 4.48
N MET A 125 -10.10 9.85 5.71
CA MET A 125 -10.98 9.78 6.89
C MET A 125 -12.27 10.60 6.76
N ASN A 126 -12.26 11.66 5.94
CA ASN A 126 -13.48 12.40 5.63
C ASN A 126 -14.53 11.53 4.93
N GLU A 127 -14.11 10.57 4.11
CA GLU A 127 -15.02 9.63 3.46
C GLU A 127 -15.56 8.60 4.45
N VAL A 128 -14.75 8.21 5.45
CA VAL A 128 -15.17 7.29 6.51
C VAL A 128 -16.30 7.87 7.35
N LEU A 129 -16.33 9.19 7.55
CA LEU A 129 -17.47 9.89 8.18
C LEU A 129 -18.78 9.71 7.40
N ASP A 130 -18.72 9.69 6.08
CA ASP A 130 -19.88 9.50 5.21
C ASP A 130 -20.24 8.02 5.04
N ILE A 131 -19.30 7.10 5.22
CA ILE A 131 -19.55 5.65 5.19
C ILE A 131 -20.15 5.16 6.51
N GLN A 132 -19.70 5.71 7.65
CA GLN A 132 -20.03 5.26 9.02
C GLN A 132 -19.88 3.74 9.19
N PRO A 133 -18.64 3.26 9.38
CA PRO A 133 -18.38 1.85 9.63
C PRO A 133 -19.24 1.32 10.76
N GLY A 134 -19.92 0.20 10.52
CA GLY A 134 -20.65 -0.54 11.53
C GLY A 134 -19.74 -1.42 12.38
N PRO A 135 -20.29 -2.08 13.42
CA PRO A 135 -19.52 -2.99 14.26
C PRO A 135 -18.87 -4.13 13.47
N GLY A 136 -17.69 -4.57 13.92
CA GLY A 136 -17.00 -5.72 13.34
C GLY A 136 -16.25 -5.44 12.05
N GLY A 137 -15.99 -4.16 11.72
CA GLY A 137 -15.02 -3.75 10.71
C GLY A 137 -13.57 -3.82 11.19
N ALA A 138 -12.63 -3.56 10.28
CA ALA A 138 -11.19 -3.52 10.59
C ALA A 138 -10.45 -2.55 9.65
N PHE A 139 -9.32 -2.04 10.11
CA PHE A 139 -8.36 -1.32 9.28
C PHE A 139 -7.07 -2.13 9.14
N ILE A 140 -6.63 -2.39 7.92
CA ILE A 140 -5.33 -3.01 7.62
C ILE A 140 -4.41 -1.93 7.10
N ASN A 141 -3.38 -1.58 7.88
CA ASN A 141 -2.32 -0.71 7.42
C ASN A 141 -1.21 -1.56 6.79
N SER A 142 -1.12 -1.49 5.47
CA SER A 142 -0.21 -2.27 4.64
C SER A 142 0.85 -1.38 3.98
N SER A 143 1.37 -0.45 4.78
CA SER A 143 2.40 0.52 4.42
C SER A 143 3.41 0.65 5.56
N SER A 144 4.54 1.30 5.31
CA SER A 144 5.57 1.53 6.33
C SER A 144 5.03 2.30 7.54
N GLU A 145 5.57 1.98 8.71
CA GLU A 145 5.32 2.74 9.94
C GLU A 145 5.90 4.17 9.84
N PRO A 146 5.39 5.11 10.66
CA PRO A 146 6.00 6.43 10.82
C PRO A 146 7.50 6.31 11.15
N PHE A 147 8.32 7.17 10.53
CA PHE A 147 9.78 7.19 10.73
C PHE A 147 10.32 8.57 11.09
N ASN A 148 9.43 9.55 11.23
CA ASN A 148 9.76 10.89 11.71
C ASN A 148 8.62 11.44 12.58
N GLU A 149 8.93 12.47 13.37
CA GLU A 149 8.02 13.07 14.35
C GLU A 149 6.70 13.59 13.72
N GLU A 150 6.77 14.20 12.53
CA GLU A 150 5.58 14.70 11.84
C GLU A 150 4.62 13.55 11.49
N MET A 151 5.17 12.44 10.98
CA MET A 151 4.40 11.25 10.66
C MET A 151 3.85 10.55 11.91
N GLU A 152 4.57 10.59 13.03
CA GLU A 152 4.08 10.05 14.31
C GLU A 152 2.83 10.82 14.78
N ILE A 153 2.87 12.16 14.73
CA ILE A 153 1.73 13.01 15.09
C ILE A 153 0.52 12.73 14.20
N ASP A 154 0.73 12.61 12.88
CA ASP A 154 -0.35 12.28 11.95
C ASP A 154 -0.90 10.87 12.18
N HIS A 155 -0.04 9.92 12.53
CA HIS A 155 -0.44 8.57 12.87
C HIS A 155 -1.31 8.53 14.14
N GLU A 156 -0.95 9.25 15.19
CA GLU A 156 -1.77 9.34 16.41
C GLU A 156 -3.18 9.89 16.13
N ARG A 157 -3.28 10.94 15.32
CA ARG A 157 -4.57 11.50 14.88
C ARG A 157 -5.40 10.47 14.13
N PHE A 158 -4.75 9.70 13.27
CA PHE A 158 -5.39 8.65 12.50
C PHE A 158 -5.88 7.50 13.41
N ILE A 159 -5.09 7.06 14.38
CA ILE A 159 -5.51 6.07 15.39
C ILE A 159 -6.73 6.55 16.18
N ASN A 160 -6.77 7.83 16.56
CA ASN A 160 -7.92 8.39 17.26
C ASN A 160 -9.20 8.33 16.43
N TRP A 161 -9.12 8.55 15.12
CA TRP A 161 -10.25 8.34 14.20
C TRP A 161 -10.70 6.88 14.16
N LEU A 162 -9.76 5.94 14.04
CA LEU A 162 -10.10 4.52 14.03
C LEU A 162 -10.77 4.08 15.34
N ASN A 163 -10.25 4.54 16.48
CA ASN A 163 -10.84 4.29 17.80
C ASN A 163 -12.25 4.87 17.91
N HIS A 164 -12.49 6.07 17.36
CA HIS A 164 -13.81 6.69 17.33
C HIS A 164 -14.84 5.84 16.56
N PHE A 165 -14.43 5.20 15.46
CA PHE A 165 -15.29 4.30 14.67
C PHE A 165 -15.28 2.84 15.16
N GLY A 166 -14.52 2.50 16.20
CA GLY A 166 -14.39 1.13 16.68
C GLY A 166 -13.69 0.19 15.70
N LEU A 167 -12.75 0.70 14.90
CA LEU A 167 -11.98 -0.06 13.92
C LEU A 167 -10.62 -0.46 14.48
N PRO A 168 -10.37 -1.74 14.80
CA PRO A 168 -9.03 -2.19 15.16
C PRO A 168 -8.07 -2.06 13.97
N MET A 169 -6.88 -1.52 14.22
CA MET A 169 -5.82 -1.42 13.23
C MET A 169 -4.89 -2.64 13.27
N TYR A 170 -4.59 -3.23 12.11
CA TYR A 170 -3.62 -4.29 11.92
C TYR A 170 -2.47 -3.79 11.04
N GLN A 171 -1.25 -3.78 11.58
CA GLN A 171 -0.03 -3.40 10.85
C GLN A 171 0.54 -4.61 10.09
N ILE A 172 0.26 -4.70 8.79
CA ILE A 172 0.61 -5.84 7.93
C ILE A 172 1.34 -5.35 6.68
N HIS A 173 2.66 -5.18 6.79
CA HIS A 173 3.51 -4.69 5.72
C HIS A 173 4.72 -5.61 5.51
N SER A 174 5.31 -5.57 4.32
CA SER A 174 6.59 -6.20 3.96
C SER A 174 7.47 -5.09 3.37
N SER A 175 8.74 -5.02 3.78
CA SER A 175 9.62 -3.93 3.33
C SER A 175 10.01 -4.14 1.87
N GLY A 176 9.90 -3.08 1.05
CA GLY A 176 10.48 -3.07 -0.30
C GLY A 176 12.00 -2.88 -0.34
N HIS A 177 12.66 -2.75 0.82
CA HIS A 177 14.10 -2.60 0.93
C HIS A 177 14.77 -3.92 1.29
N MET A 178 15.89 -4.20 0.63
CA MET A 178 16.76 -5.31 0.98
C MET A 178 17.25 -5.19 2.43
N MET A 179 17.18 -6.29 3.18
CA MET A 179 17.58 -6.32 4.58
C MET A 179 19.10 -6.22 4.73
N PRO A 180 19.62 -5.73 5.88
CA PRO A 180 21.07 -5.61 6.08
C PRO A 180 21.83 -6.93 5.85
N THR A 181 21.28 -8.07 6.26
CA THR A 181 21.92 -9.39 6.03
C THR A 181 21.98 -9.75 4.56
N GLU A 182 20.86 -9.62 3.83
CA GLU A 182 20.77 -9.86 2.38
C GLU A 182 21.66 -8.89 1.59
N LEU A 183 21.78 -7.65 2.07
CA LEU A 183 22.66 -6.65 1.52
C LEU A 183 24.13 -7.10 1.61
N ARG A 184 24.58 -7.58 2.76
CA ARG A 184 25.93 -8.11 2.94
C ARG A 184 26.17 -9.32 2.04
N GLU A 185 25.22 -10.24 1.97
CA GLU A 185 25.30 -11.42 1.09
C GLU A 185 25.44 -11.00 -0.38
N THR A 186 24.62 -10.06 -0.83
CA THR A 186 24.65 -9.52 -2.20
C THR A 186 25.99 -8.86 -2.50
N ILE A 187 26.51 -8.02 -1.60
CA ILE A 187 27.85 -7.41 -1.77
C ILE A 187 28.94 -8.49 -1.81
N GLY A 188 28.84 -9.50 -0.96
CA GLY A 188 29.79 -10.63 -0.91
C GLY A 188 29.78 -11.48 -2.18
N GLN A 189 28.63 -11.63 -2.84
CA GLN A 189 28.49 -12.33 -4.11
C GLN A 189 29.00 -11.50 -5.30
N ILE A 190 28.68 -10.21 -5.34
CA ILE A 190 29.10 -9.30 -6.42
C ILE A 190 30.60 -9.01 -6.35
N GLN A 191 31.17 -8.93 -5.14
CA GLN A 191 32.56 -8.54 -4.88
C GLN A 191 32.97 -7.26 -5.61
N PRO A 192 32.25 -6.13 -5.41
CA PRO A 192 32.53 -4.91 -6.14
C PRO A 192 33.90 -4.35 -5.74
N LYS A 193 34.64 -3.79 -6.71
CA LYS A 193 35.92 -3.12 -6.44
C LYS A 193 35.75 -1.86 -5.58
N ARG A 194 34.63 -1.16 -5.78
CA ARG A 194 34.24 0.07 -5.08
C ARG A 194 32.74 0.02 -4.83
N LEU A 195 32.31 0.40 -3.63
CA LEU A 195 30.90 0.49 -3.25
C LEU A 195 30.55 1.92 -2.86
N VAL A 196 29.51 2.47 -3.48
CA VAL A 196 28.99 3.82 -3.16
C VAL A 196 27.55 3.69 -2.65
N PRO A 197 27.32 3.76 -1.33
CA PRO A 197 25.96 3.73 -0.78
C PRO A 197 25.20 4.98 -1.22
N ILE A 198 24.03 4.77 -1.81
CA ILE A 198 23.05 5.82 -2.14
C ILE A 198 21.72 5.50 -1.45
N HIS A 199 20.84 6.49 -1.31
CA HIS A 199 19.49 6.31 -0.74
C HIS A 199 19.49 5.77 0.71
N THR A 200 20.39 6.29 1.55
CA THR A 200 20.45 6.02 3.00
C THR A 200 20.74 7.30 3.78
N GLU A 201 20.10 7.47 4.94
CA GLU A 201 20.38 8.57 5.88
C GLU A 201 21.55 8.26 6.83
N GLN A 202 22.01 6.99 6.85
CA GLN A 202 23.08 6.52 7.72
C GLN A 202 24.26 5.92 6.92
N PRO A 203 24.89 6.72 6.02
CA PRO A 203 25.97 6.23 5.15
C PRO A 203 27.17 5.70 5.93
N GLU A 204 27.44 6.27 7.10
CA GLU A 204 28.51 5.83 7.99
C GLU A 204 28.24 4.46 8.62
N LEU A 205 27.01 4.20 9.07
CA LEU A 205 26.61 2.87 9.55
C LEU A 205 26.77 1.83 8.45
N TYR A 206 26.28 2.15 7.24
CA TYR A 206 26.42 1.29 6.08
C TYR A 206 27.90 0.94 5.83
N ARG A 207 28.77 1.95 5.78
CA ARG A 207 30.21 1.77 5.57
C ARG A 207 30.82 0.83 6.62
N LEU A 208 30.55 1.08 7.90
CA LEU A 208 31.07 0.25 8.99
C LEU A 208 30.54 -1.19 8.91
N PHE A 209 29.29 -1.35 8.50
CA PHE A 209 28.61 -2.63 8.44
C PHE A 209 29.13 -3.55 7.32
N VAL A 210 29.71 -3.02 6.24
CA VAL A 210 30.22 -3.82 5.10
C VAL A 210 31.73 -3.69 4.87
N LYS A 211 32.44 -3.08 5.83
CA LYS A 211 33.86 -2.70 5.72
C LYS A 211 34.83 -3.85 5.41
N ASP A 212 34.46 -5.07 5.78
CA ASP A 212 35.24 -6.29 5.56
C ASP A 212 35.05 -6.88 4.16
N LEU A 213 34.02 -6.44 3.43
CA LEU A 213 33.66 -7.00 2.12
C LEU A 213 34.25 -6.19 0.97
N THR A 214 34.29 -4.86 1.08
CA THR A 214 34.72 -3.99 -0.02
C THR A 214 35.08 -2.59 0.47
N LYS A 215 35.84 -1.85 -0.35
CA LYS A 215 36.13 -0.44 -0.11
C LYS A 215 34.87 0.40 -0.37
N VAL A 216 34.40 1.07 0.67
CA VAL A 216 33.21 1.93 0.61
C VAL A 216 33.61 3.39 0.46
N GLU A 217 33.01 4.07 -0.50
CA GLU A 217 33.18 5.49 -0.76
C GLU A 217 31.85 6.22 -0.54
N LEU A 218 31.86 7.22 0.33
CA LEU A 218 30.66 7.96 0.68
C LEU A 218 30.52 9.17 -0.24
N GLY A 219 29.48 9.17 -1.07
CA GLY A 219 29.16 10.30 -1.91
C GLY A 219 28.52 11.44 -1.11
N THR A 220 28.79 12.68 -1.52
CA THR A 220 28.02 13.85 -1.08
C THR A 220 27.19 14.39 -2.26
N LYS A 221 26.04 14.98 -1.96
CA LYS A 221 25.15 15.52 -3.00
C LYS A 221 25.91 16.57 -3.85
N GLY A 222 25.95 16.36 -5.16
CA GLY A 222 26.66 17.23 -6.11
C GLY A 222 28.15 16.92 -6.28
N SER A 223 28.69 15.91 -5.59
CA SER A 223 30.07 15.43 -5.83
C SER A 223 30.15 14.53 -7.06
N THR A 224 31.35 14.46 -7.65
CA THR A 224 31.69 13.50 -8.70
C THR A 224 32.61 12.44 -8.12
N VAL A 225 32.35 11.18 -8.45
CA VAL A 225 33.24 10.06 -8.13
C VAL A 225 34.06 9.77 -9.39
N GLU A 226 35.36 10.08 -9.36
CA GLU A 226 36.26 9.72 -10.47
C GLU A 226 36.45 8.20 -10.48
N LEU A 227 36.29 7.58 -11.66
CA LEU A 227 36.28 6.12 -11.86
C LEU A 227 37.68 5.54 -12.04
#